data_AF-A0A1F8N9R8-F1
#
_entry.id   AF-A0A1F8N9R8-F1
#
_cell.length_a   1.000
_cell.length_b   1.000
_cell.length_c   1.000
_cell.angle_alpha   90.00
_cell.angle_beta   90.00
_cell.angle_gamma   90.00
#
_symmetry.space_group_name_H-M   'P 1'
#
loop_
_entity.id
_entity.type
_entity.pdbx_description
1 polymer ?
#
loop_
_entity_poly.entity_id
_entity_poly.type
_entity_poly.pdbx_seq_one_letter_code
_entity_poly.pdbx_strand_id
1 'polypeptide(L)'
;MESVERNGIVQAVLTPNDPYYYLQWDMAQIGMPSAWDVTDGSGVTVAVVDTGVAYENYSVYAKAPDLAGTCFVAGYDFVNYDSHPNDDNGHGTHVAGTIAQTTNNGVGVAGVAPGACVMPVKVLAADGVGTYAGVADGISWATDHGARVINLSLTGGHSSTMEDAVDYALANDVVVVAATGNGGDDHVGDPSPGCPACYASVLAVGATDYNMDRTYYSNYGCSSYGGCLGIMAPGGDVYADDNGDGYADGILQETLGIWCDPSVPPGNYTTFRYCFGAGTSMAAPHVAGAAALILGANPSLTADEVKDVLTSTATDLGTPGYDPEYGYGLVDVYAAVLMADDSDLDGVSDGEDNCATVYNPDQVNTDATPIDNGPVVVGDDVTVPYGDGLGDACETDDDNDWMPDTGTHPVLGTPGEDVGCGSGPTNPLVQDTDGDRVVDGAECLMGSDPNNPASKPACPPPSQDPDHDCLSTAMEALFGSSSSSSVSTMDTDGDGISDGTEVRSWGTSPTVRNSDGDRCDDDKEIAEINGDGVVNALDEARVALRVYNAQDDDPNDGNPIPDLDMQVSPAFDINRDGVINPLDAALVAINSSMTEPAGECDCR
;
A
#
# COMPACT_ATOMS: atom_id res chain seq x y z
N MET A 1 17.54 -13.66 -34.38
CA MET A 1 18.65 -13.08 -33.60
C MET A 1 18.32 -13.37 -32.16
N GLU A 2 19.27 -13.88 -31.38
CA GLU A 2 19.17 -13.90 -29.91
C GLU A 2 19.07 -12.44 -29.42
N SER A 3 18.25 -12.19 -28.41
CA SER A 3 17.79 -10.86 -27.98
C SER A 3 18.93 -9.90 -27.59
N VAL A 4 18.65 -8.60 -27.66
CA VAL A 4 19.48 -7.52 -27.12
C VAL A 4 18.67 -6.82 -26.02
N GLU A 5 19.21 -6.76 -24.81
CA GLU A 5 18.62 -6.08 -23.66
C GLU A 5 19.41 -4.80 -23.31
N ARG A 6 18.73 -3.83 -22.68
CA ARG A 6 19.36 -2.59 -22.20
C ARG A 6 20.29 -2.96 -21.02
N ASN A 7 21.53 -2.50 -21.06
CA ASN A 7 22.47 -2.70 -19.97
C ASN A 7 22.06 -1.82 -18.78
N GLY A 8 21.27 -2.37 -17.86
CA GLY A 8 20.85 -1.72 -16.63
C GLY A 8 22.03 -1.49 -15.69
N ILE A 9 21.97 -0.42 -14.91
CA ILE A 9 22.89 -0.22 -13.78
C ILE A 9 22.32 -1.03 -12.62
N VAL A 10 23.03 -2.07 -12.22
CA VAL A 10 22.77 -2.77 -10.96
C VAL A 10 23.59 -2.09 -9.87
N GLN A 11 22.93 -1.55 -8.86
CA GLN A 11 23.60 -1.05 -7.66
C GLN A 11 23.54 -2.13 -6.58
N ALA A 12 24.61 -2.24 -5.80
CA ALA A 12 24.58 -3.08 -4.62
C ALA A 12 23.77 -2.36 -3.56
N VAL A 13 22.64 -2.95 -3.18
CA VAL A 13 21.81 -2.49 -2.06
C VAL A 13 22.65 -2.45 -0.78
N LEU A 14 22.47 -1.43 0.07
CA LEU A 14 23.22 -1.34 1.33
C LEU A 14 23.04 -2.63 2.14
N THR A 15 24.12 -3.38 2.29
CA THR A 15 24.17 -4.54 3.18
C THR A 15 24.98 -4.14 4.41
N PRO A 16 24.36 -4.09 5.60
CA PRO A 16 25.06 -3.85 6.85
C PRO A 16 26.33 -4.72 6.99
N ASN A 17 27.44 -4.12 7.44
CA ASN A 17 28.70 -4.84 7.67
C ASN A 17 28.75 -5.57 9.03
N ASP A 18 27.62 -5.56 9.74
CA ASP A 18 27.42 -6.04 11.09
C ASP A 18 27.42 -7.60 11.10
N PRO A 19 28.31 -8.26 11.88
CA PRO A 19 28.57 -9.69 11.76
C PRO A 19 27.39 -10.64 11.95
N TYR A 20 26.32 -10.21 12.61
CA TYR A 20 25.11 -10.98 12.89
C TYR A 20 23.91 -10.51 12.07
N TYR A 21 24.07 -9.55 11.15
CA TYR A 21 22.99 -9.11 10.25
C TYR A 21 22.37 -10.26 9.46
N TYR A 22 23.17 -11.27 9.09
CA TYR A 22 22.67 -12.44 8.37
C TYR A 22 21.63 -13.27 9.15
N LEU A 23 21.49 -13.06 10.46
CA LEU A 23 20.48 -13.69 11.32
C LEU A 23 19.22 -12.83 11.48
N GLN A 24 19.21 -11.60 10.96
CA GLN A 24 18.09 -10.67 11.05
C GLN A 24 17.20 -10.78 9.80
N TRP A 25 16.51 -11.91 9.69
CA TRP A 25 15.55 -12.17 8.61
C TRP A 25 14.46 -11.09 8.53
N ASP A 26 14.12 -10.51 9.68
CA ASP A 26 13.15 -9.44 9.87
C ASP A 26 13.41 -8.22 8.98
N MET A 27 14.69 -7.86 8.81
CA MET A 27 15.09 -6.70 8.01
C MET A 27 14.73 -6.88 6.53
N ALA A 28 14.95 -8.08 5.99
CA ALA A 28 14.60 -8.38 4.60
C ALA A 28 13.08 -8.46 4.41
N GLN A 29 12.34 -8.99 5.41
CA GLN A 29 10.89 -9.17 5.33
C GLN A 29 10.14 -7.85 5.14
N ILE A 30 10.66 -6.75 5.71
CA ILE A 30 10.04 -5.42 5.66
C ILE A 30 10.70 -4.45 4.66
N GLY A 31 11.56 -4.94 3.77
CA GLY A 31 12.16 -4.12 2.71
C GLY A 31 13.33 -3.22 3.15
N MET A 32 13.95 -3.46 4.31
CA MET A 32 15.02 -2.60 4.84
C MET A 32 16.24 -2.43 3.94
N PRO A 33 16.76 -3.46 3.26
CA PRO A 33 17.95 -3.30 2.43
C PRO A 33 17.81 -2.11 1.46
N SER A 34 16.67 -2.00 0.78
CA SER A 34 16.40 -0.90 -0.16
C SER A 34 16.05 0.41 0.55
N ALA A 35 15.34 0.35 1.68
CA ALA A 35 14.95 1.56 2.42
C ALA A 35 16.16 2.36 2.93
N TRP A 36 17.23 1.68 3.37
CA TRP A 36 18.44 2.36 3.86
C TRP A 36 19.22 3.13 2.79
N ASP A 37 18.99 2.83 1.50
CA ASP A 37 19.58 3.59 0.40
C ASP A 37 18.89 4.95 0.18
N VAL A 38 17.66 5.11 0.69
CA VAL A 38 16.89 6.36 0.60
C VAL A 38 17.13 7.24 1.82
N THR A 39 16.94 6.72 3.03
CA THR A 39 17.11 7.46 4.29
C THR A 39 17.48 6.54 5.44
N ASP A 40 18.12 7.10 6.47
CA ASP A 40 18.47 6.39 7.71
C ASP A 40 17.68 6.88 8.93
N GLY A 41 16.75 7.83 8.74
CA GLY A 41 15.92 8.39 9.82
C GLY A 41 16.61 9.54 10.59
N SER A 42 17.73 10.05 10.07
CA SER A 42 18.44 11.19 10.64
C SER A 42 17.52 12.39 10.90
N GLY A 43 17.64 12.98 12.09
CA GLY A 43 16.85 14.16 12.49
C GLY A 43 15.52 13.83 13.15
N VAL A 44 15.11 12.56 13.18
CA VAL A 44 13.89 12.12 13.87
C VAL A 44 14.23 11.61 15.26
N THR A 45 13.39 11.94 16.24
CA THR A 45 13.50 11.43 17.62
C THR A 45 12.39 10.43 17.90
N VAL A 46 12.79 9.22 18.29
CA VAL A 46 11.90 8.11 18.67
C VAL A 46 11.99 7.88 20.17
N ALA A 47 10.89 8.05 20.89
CA ALA A 47 10.82 7.73 22.30
C ALA A 47 10.54 6.25 22.53
N VAL A 48 11.37 5.62 23.36
CA VAL A 48 11.20 4.24 23.81
C VAL A 48 10.65 4.29 25.23
N VAL A 49 9.32 4.16 25.34
CA VAL A 49 8.58 4.21 26.61
C VAL A 49 8.48 2.80 27.17
N ASP A 50 9.48 2.39 27.95
CA ASP A 50 9.73 0.97 28.28
C ASP A 50 10.46 0.80 29.66
N THR A 51 11.31 -0.22 29.81
CA THR A 51 12.12 -0.51 31.01
C THR A 51 13.38 0.35 31.12
N GLY A 52 13.56 1.33 30.24
CA GLY A 52 14.80 2.10 30.09
C GLY A 52 15.70 1.51 29.01
N VAL A 53 16.87 2.13 28.78
CA VAL A 53 17.83 1.71 27.75
C VAL A 53 19.24 1.66 28.34
N ALA A 54 20.10 0.75 27.90
CA ALA A 54 21.52 0.74 28.22
C ALA A 54 22.31 1.79 27.41
N TYR A 55 21.95 3.07 27.55
CA TYR A 55 22.42 4.16 26.68
C TYR A 55 23.63 4.95 27.22
N GLU A 56 23.95 4.81 28.51
CA GLU A 56 25.01 5.57 29.18
C GLU A 56 25.82 4.72 30.18
N ASN A 57 26.99 5.22 30.57
CA ASN A 57 27.72 4.68 31.71
C ASN A 57 27.38 5.50 32.95
N TYR A 58 26.56 4.95 33.85
CA TYR A 58 26.12 5.64 35.06
C TYR A 58 26.01 4.68 36.24
N SER A 59 26.71 4.98 37.35
CA SER A 59 26.71 4.14 38.56
C SER A 59 27.09 2.67 38.28
N VAL A 60 26.12 1.75 38.28
CA VAL A 60 26.29 0.31 38.02
C VAL A 60 25.92 -0.08 36.58
N TYR A 61 25.40 0.86 35.80
CA TYR A 61 24.97 0.68 34.42
C TYR A 61 26.11 1.01 33.46
N ALA A 62 26.22 0.21 32.41
CA ALA A 62 27.11 0.47 31.29
C ALA A 62 26.32 0.76 30.02
N LYS A 63 26.93 1.52 29.11
CA LYS A 63 26.41 1.69 27.76
C LYS A 63 26.60 0.38 26.98
N ALA A 64 25.55 -0.10 26.33
CA ALA A 64 25.59 -1.22 25.40
C ALA A 64 26.63 -0.92 24.27
N PRO A 65 27.63 -1.79 24.07
CA PRO A 65 28.68 -1.58 23.09
C PRO A 65 28.19 -1.33 21.66
N ASP A 66 27.11 -1.99 21.25
CA ASP A 66 26.55 -1.92 19.91
C ASP A 66 25.48 -0.82 19.77
N LEU A 67 25.22 -0.08 20.84
CA LEU A 67 24.54 1.22 20.82
C LEU A 67 25.53 2.39 20.89
N ALA A 68 26.84 2.12 20.79
CA ALA A 68 27.87 3.15 20.98
C ALA A 68 27.73 4.33 20.02
N GLY A 69 27.34 4.09 18.76
CA GLY A 69 27.12 5.10 17.73
C GLY A 69 25.68 5.62 17.62
N THR A 70 24.72 4.95 18.24
CA THR A 70 23.31 5.38 18.30
C THR A 70 23.21 6.78 18.89
N CYS A 71 22.44 7.65 18.23
CA CYS A 71 22.13 8.97 18.75
C CYS A 71 21.16 8.83 19.94
N PHE A 72 21.48 9.46 21.07
CA PHE A 72 20.58 9.54 22.21
C PHE A 72 20.30 10.99 22.56
N VAL A 73 19.04 11.31 22.81
CA VAL A 73 18.62 12.57 23.43
C VAL A 73 18.35 12.37 24.92
N ALA A 74 18.12 13.47 25.65
CA ALA A 74 17.80 13.38 27.06
C ALA A 74 16.51 12.59 27.28
N GLY A 75 16.55 11.67 28.25
CA GLY A 75 15.42 10.85 28.66
C GLY A 75 15.01 11.10 30.11
N TYR A 76 13.99 10.40 30.59
CA TYR A 76 13.52 10.51 31.97
C TYR A 76 13.04 9.17 32.55
N ASP A 77 13.32 8.97 33.85
CA ASP A 77 12.91 7.79 34.61
C ASP A 77 11.71 8.13 35.51
N PHE A 78 10.53 7.64 35.14
CA PHE A 78 9.28 7.78 35.91
C PHE A 78 9.11 6.71 37.00
N VAL A 79 9.99 5.71 37.06
CA VAL A 79 10.03 4.70 38.13
C VAL A 79 10.82 5.23 39.32
N ASN A 80 12.00 5.80 39.07
CA ASN A 80 12.91 6.30 40.09
C ASN A 80 12.91 7.83 40.25
N TYR A 81 12.22 8.55 39.36
CA TYR A 81 12.07 10.00 39.35
C TYR A 81 13.40 10.75 39.21
N ASP A 82 14.20 10.36 38.22
CA ASP A 82 15.45 11.03 37.88
C ASP A 82 15.66 11.10 36.35
N SER A 83 16.78 11.71 35.93
CA SER A 83 17.15 11.90 34.52
C SER A 83 17.98 10.75 33.94
N HIS A 84 17.97 9.58 34.58
CA HIS A 84 18.84 8.44 34.25
C HIS A 84 18.01 7.17 33.99
N PRO A 85 17.21 7.13 32.89
CA PRO A 85 16.37 5.99 32.47
C PRO A 85 17.17 4.77 31.98
N ASN A 86 18.07 4.29 32.83
CA ASN A 86 18.91 3.14 32.56
C ASN A 86 18.10 1.85 32.68
N ASP A 87 18.36 0.92 31.76
CA ASP A 87 17.69 -0.37 31.76
C ASP A 87 18.22 -1.28 32.87
N ASP A 88 17.29 -1.88 33.62
CA ASP A 88 17.54 -2.89 34.65
C ASP A 88 16.77 -4.19 34.40
N ASN A 89 16.18 -4.33 33.21
CA ASN A 89 15.42 -5.51 32.77
C ASN A 89 16.03 -6.14 31.49
N GLY A 90 16.31 -5.34 30.47
CA GLY A 90 16.81 -5.76 29.15
C GLY A 90 15.79 -5.57 28.02
N HIS A 91 14.49 -5.56 28.34
CA HIS A 91 13.45 -5.42 27.32
C HIS A 91 13.57 -4.12 26.53
N GLY A 92 13.63 -2.97 27.20
CA GLY A 92 13.74 -1.66 26.55
C GLY A 92 15.03 -1.47 25.75
N THR A 93 16.14 -2.08 26.17
CA THR A 93 17.38 -2.08 25.37
C THR A 93 17.23 -2.86 24.06
N HIS A 94 16.56 -4.03 24.09
CA HIS A 94 16.28 -4.81 22.89
C HIS A 94 15.38 -4.05 21.92
N VAL A 95 14.30 -3.45 22.44
CA VAL A 95 13.37 -2.58 21.68
C VAL A 95 14.09 -1.39 21.05
N ALA A 96 14.95 -0.69 21.81
CA ALA A 96 15.72 0.43 21.28
C ALA A 96 16.72 0.00 20.19
N GLY A 97 17.30 -1.19 20.31
CA GLY A 97 18.15 -1.79 19.28
C GLY A 97 17.39 -2.05 17.99
N THR A 98 16.21 -2.66 18.04
CA THR A 98 15.37 -2.86 16.85
C THR A 98 15.10 -1.54 16.12
N ILE A 99 14.85 -0.45 16.85
CA ILE A 99 14.64 0.88 16.25
C ILE A 99 15.94 1.44 15.67
N ALA A 100 17.03 1.53 16.44
CA ALA A 100 18.20 2.32 16.06
C ALA A 100 19.53 1.75 16.61
N GLN A 101 19.73 0.44 16.53
CA GLN A 101 21.05 -0.17 16.75
C GLN A 101 22.10 0.54 15.88
N THR A 102 23.33 0.64 16.36
CA THR A 102 24.41 1.24 15.57
C THR A 102 24.74 0.34 14.38
N THR A 103 24.18 0.64 13.21
CA THR A 103 24.44 -0.11 11.97
C THR A 103 25.77 0.29 11.31
N ASN A 104 26.40 -0.63 10.59
CA ASN A 104 27.65 -0.46 9.83
C ASN A 104 28.91 -0.18 10.67
N ASN A 105 28.94 -0.65 11.92
CA ASN A 105 30.06 -0.43 12.85
C ASN A 105 31.03 -1.63 12.95
N GLY A 106 30.74 -2.74 12.26
CA GLY A 106 31.49 -4.00 12.31
C GLY A 106 31.26 -4.81 13.60
N VAL A 107 30.18 -4.55 14.32
CA VAL A 107 29.77 -5.17 15.58
C VAL A 107 28.31 -5.60 15.45
N GLY A 108 27.98 -6.76 16.01
CA GLY A 108 26.60 -7.22 16.16
C GLY A 108 25.67 -7.12 14.96
N VAL A 109 24.62 -6.33 15.12
CA VAL A 109 23.36 -6.33 14.35
C VAL A 109 23.01 -4.91 13.89
N ALA A 110 21.99 -4.78 13.04
CA ALA A 110 21.47 -3.53 12.51
C ALA A 110 20.15 -3.13 13.18
N GLY A 111 19.84 -1.83 13.14
CA GLY A 111 18.55 -1.26 13.52
C GLY A 111 17.81 -0.73 12.29
N VAL A 112 16.48 -0.60 12.40
CA VAL A 112 15.62 -0.14 11.29
C VAL A 112 15.97 1.30 10.87
N ALA A 113 16.05 2.24 11.81
CA ALA A 113 16.37 3.65 11.57
C ALA A 113 17.67 4.06 12.30
N PRO A 114 18.85 3.64 11.82
CA PRO A 114 20.11 3.82 12.54
C PRO A 114 20.57 5.28 12.69
N GLY A 115 20.03 6.20 11.87
CA GLY A 115 20.25 7.65 11.97
C GLY A 115 19.32 8.36 12.96
N ALA A 116 18.22 7.71 13.37
CA ALA A 116 17.28 8.29 14.34
C ALA A 116 17.92 8.44 15.73
N CYS A 117 17.44 9.42 16.49
CA CYS A 117 17.82 9.59 17.88
C CYS A 117 16.81 8.89 18.80
N VAL A 118 17.30 8.09 19.75
CA VAL A 118 16.47 7.44 20.76
C VAL A 118 16.31 8.35 21.97
N MET A 119 15.08 8.51 22.44
CA MET A 119 14.72 9.14 23.71
C MET A 119 14.32 8.04 24.72
N PRO A 120 15.18 7.65 25.66
CA PRO A 120 14.83 6.62 26.65
C PRO A 120 13.83 7.17 27.67
N VAL A 121 12.67 6.53 27.82
CA VAL A 121 11.65 6.92 28.79
C VAL A 121 11.29 5.71 29.64
N LYS A 122 11.78 5.65 30.87
CA LYS A 122 11.60 4.49 31.75
C LYS A 122 10.29 4.60 32.52
N VAL A 123 9.33 3.75 32.20
CA VAL A 123 8.01 3.68 32.87
C VAL A 123 7.75 2.29 33.48
N LEU A 124 8.55 1.30 33.11
CA LEU A 124 8.52 -0.07 33.64
C LEU A 124 9.74 -0.32 34.54
N ALA A 125 9.52 -0.91 35.71
CA ALA A 125 10.56 -1.28 36.65
C ALA A 125 11.34 -2.55 36.20
N ALA A 126 12.33 -2.98 36.99
CA ALA A 126 13.17 -4.15 36.68
C ALA A 126 12.40 -5.45 36.47
N ASP A 127 11.18 -5.58 37.00
CA ASP A 127 10.28 -6.72 36.80
C ASP A 127 9.35 -6.56 35.57
N GLY A 128 9.52 -5.51 34.78
CA GLY A 128 8.70 -5.21 33.60
C GLY A 128 7.35 -4.58 33.95
N VAL A 129 7.12 -4.19 35.21
CA VAL A 129 5.83 -3.65 35.66
C VAL A 129 5.89 -2.13 35.82
N GLY A 130 4.87 -1.45 35.32
CA GLY A 130 4.67 -0.01 35.48
C GLY A 130 3.28 0.33 35.99
N THR A 131 2.99 1.63 36.05
CA THR A 131 1.66 2.14 36.39
C THR A 131 1.08 2.92 35.22
N TYR A 132 -0.24 2.91 35.04
CA TYR A 132 -0.89 3.70 33.99
C TYR A 132 -0.54 5.19 34.09
N ALA A 133 -0.38 5.72 35.31
CA ALA A 133 0.05 7.11 35.51
C ALA A 133 1.48 7.34 35.02
N GLY A 134 2.42 6.44 35.34
CA GLY A 134 3.81 6.54 34.86
C GLY A 134 3.92 6.42 33.35
N VAL A 135 3.10 5.55 32.72
CA VAL A 135 3.03 5.43 31.25
C VAL A 135 2.47 6.72 30.64
N ALA A 136 1.36 7.25 31.16
CA ALA A 136 0.75 8.49 30.68
C ALA A 136 1.67 9.72 30.85
N ASP A 137 2.37 9.83 31.99
CA ASP A 137 3.36 10.87 32.23
C ASP A 137 4.54 10.72 31.26
N GLY A 138 4.99 9.49 31.00
CA GLY A 138 6.06 9.18 30.03
C GLY A 138 5.69 9.58 28.60
N ILE A 139 4.49 9.25 28.14
CA ILE A 139 3.97 9.65 26.83
C ILE A 139 3.93 11.18 26.72
N SER A 140 3.28 11.84 27.67
CA SER A 140 3.14 13.32 27.67
C SER A 140 4.50 14.02 27.70
N TRP A 141 5.44 13.50 28.51
CA TRP A 141 6.79 14.04 28.61
C TRP A 141 7.56 13.85 27.30
N ALA A 142 7.48 12.68 26.66
CA ALA A 142 8.15 12.43 25.39
C ALA A 142 7.67 13.42 24.31
N THR A 143 6.36 13.62 24.22
CA THR A 143 5.74 14.63 23.33
C THR A 143 6.30 16.02 23.60
N ASP A 144 6.31 16.45 24.87
CA ASP A 144 6.80 17.79 25.26
C ASP A 144 8.30 18.00 25.02
N HIS A 145 9.07 16.93 24.87
CA HIS A 145 10.54 16.95 24.71
C HIS A 145 10.99 16.61 23.29
N GLY A 146 10.07 16.65 22.32
CA GLY A 146 10.40 16.63 20.89
C GLY A 146 10.48 15.24 20.27
N ALA A 147 9.89 14.22 20.90
CA ALA A 147 9.65 12.96 20.21
C ALA A 147 8.66 13.19 19.05
N ARG A 148 8.96 12.62 17.88
CA ARG A 148 8.03 12.57 16.73
C ARG A 148 7.36 11.20 16.60
N VAL A 149 7.97 10.18 17.19
CA VAL A 149 7.43 8.82 17.28
C VAL A 149 7.57 8.35 18.71
N ILE A 150 6.55 7.69 19.25
CA ILE A 150 6.55 7.04 20.56
C ILE A 150 6.27 5.55 20.34
N ASN A 151 7.22 4.70 20.76
CA ASN A 151 7.05 3.25 20.78
C ASN A 151 6.65 2.76 22.19
N LEU A 152 5.55 2.00 22.26
CA LEU A 152 5.00 1.41 23.47
C LEU A 152 4.95 -0.13 23.31
N SER A 153 6.07 -0.79 23.62
CA SER A 153 6.17 -2.26 23.61
C SER A 153 5.62 -2.88 24.92
N LEU A 154 4.48 -2.38 25.38
CA LEU A 154 3.83 -2.75 26.64
C LEU A 154 2.32 -2.90 26.46
N THR A 155 1.67 -3.61 27.37
CA THR A 155 0.22 -3.81 27.35
C THR A 155 -0.37 -3.81 28.76
N GLY A 156 -1.64 -3.45 28.86
CA GLY A 156 -2.41 -3.33 30.09
C GLY A 156 -3.91 -3.16 29.82
N GLY A 157 -4.66 -2.81 30.86
CA GLY A 157 -6.09 -2.51 30.75
C GLY A 157 -6.37 -1.04 30.42
N HIS A 158 -7.63 -0.76 30.09
CA HIS A 158 -8.10 0.60 29.80
C HIS A 158 -7.85 1.56 30.98
N SER A 159 -7.39 2.76 30.64
CA SER A 159 -7.25 3.88 31.55
C SER A 159 -7.48 5.18 30.79
N SER A 160 -8.48 5.96 31.20
CA SER A 160 -8.75 7.27 30.59
C SER A 160 -7.54 8.20 30.67
N THR A 161 -6.71 8.11 31.70
CA THR A 161 -5.48 8.92 31.80
C THR A 161 -4.44 8.55 30.75
N MET A 162 -4.35 7.28 30.38
CA MET A 162 -3.43 6.83 29.33
C MET A 162 -3.99 7.15 27.94
N GLU A 163 -5.31 7.02 27.77
CA GLU A 163 -6.03 7.47 26.56
C GLU A 163 -5.84 8.97 26.32
N ASP A 164 -6.06 9.82 27.33
CA ASP A 164 -5.86 11.27 27.27
C ASP A 164 -4.40 11.63 26.86
N ALA A 165 -3.41 10.86 27.33
CA ALA A 165 -2.00 11.10 27.01
C ALA A 165 -1.65 10.70 25.57
N VAL A 166 -2.23 9.61 25.06
CA VAL A 166 -2.09 9.21 23.66
C VAL A 166 -2.76 10.25 22.75
N ASP A 167 -3.98 10.67 23.08
CA ASP A 167 -4.70 11.70 22.32
C ASP A 167 -3.92 13.03 22.33
N TYR A 168 -3.28 13.37 23.44
CA TYR A 168 -2.39 14.52 23.52
C TYR A 168 -1.18 14.39 22.59
N ALA A 169 -0.54 13.21 22.53
CA ALA A 169 0.57 12.97 21.63
C ALA A 169 0.14 13.13 20.16
N LEU A 170 -0.98 12.53 19.78
CA LEU A 170 -1.51 12.64 18.43
C LEU A 170 -1.86 14.09 18.06
N ALA A 171 -2.50 14.83 18.97
CA ALA A 171 -2.83 16.24 18.77
C ALA A 171 -1.62 17.18 18.66
N ASN A 172 -0.40 16.68 18.93
CA ASN A 172 0.87 17.39 18.75
C ASN A 172 1.73 16.75 17.64
N ASP A 173 1.10 16.05 16.68
CA ASP A 173 1.76 15.42 15.53
C ASP A 173 2.86 14.43 15.92
N VAL A 174 2.60 13.66 16.98
CA VAL A 174 3.45 12.54 17.42
C VAL A 174 2.78 11.22 17.10
N VAL A 175 3.44 10.39 16.29
CA VAL A 175 2.98 9.05 15.95
C VAL A 175 3.13 8.15 17.17
N VAL A 176 2.03 7.52 17.60
CA VAL A 176 2.05 6.55 18.72
C VAL A 176 1.87 5.15 18.17
N VAL A 177 2.87 4.31 18.36
CA VAL A 177 2.92 2.90 17.94
C VAL A 177 2.91 2.03 19.19
N ALA A 178 2.03 1.01 19.24
CA ALA A 178 1.97 0.10 20.38
C ALA A 178 1.73 -1.36 20.00
N ALA A 179 2.33 -2.25 20.78
CA ALA A 179 2.14 -3.70 20.66
C ALA A 179 0.70 -4.12 21.03
N THR A 180 0.07 -4.99 20.23
CA THR A 180 -1.30 -5.47 20.51
C THR A 180 -1.39 -6.36 21.75
N GLY A 181 -0.32 -7.06 22.13
CA GLY A 181 -0.30 -8.00 23.23
C GLY A 181 -0.08 -9.45 22.78
N ASN A 182 0.23 -10.32 23.74
CA ASN A 182 0.71 -11.69 23.49
C ASN A 182 -0.22 -12.78 24.07
N GLY A 183 -1.54 -12.62 23.94
CA GLY A 183 -2.58 -13.50 24.48
C GLY A 183 -3.44 -14.21 23.43
N GLY A 184 -3.04 -14.22 22.15
CA GLY A 184 -3.85 -14.68 21.00
C GLY A 184 -4.44 -16.10 21.13
N ASP A 185 -3.73 -17.12 20.65
CA ASP A 185 -4.27 -18.47 20.45
C ASP A 185 -4.30 -19.34 21.73
N ASP A 186 -3.88 -18.81 22.88
CA ASP A 186 -3.95 -19.57 24.14
C ASP A 186 -5.40 -19.74 24.66
N HIS A 187 -6.37 -19.06 24.04
CA HIS A 187 -7.81 -19.08 24.37
C HIS A 187 -8.11 -18.74 25.84
N VAL A 188 -7.17 -18.11 26.56
CA VAL A 188 -7.36 -17.64 27.94
C VAL A 188 -7.48 -16.13 27.94
N GLY A 189 -8.52 -15.61 27.29
CA GLY A 189 -8.77 -14.16 27.31
C GLY A 189 -9.55 -13.68 26.11
N ASP A 190 -9.71 -12.36 26.07
CA ASP A 190 -10.15 -11.60 24.90
C ASP A 190 -8.91 -11.40 24.00
N PRO A 191 -8.91 -11.90 22.75
CA PRO A 191 -7.76 -11.80 21.85
C PRO A 191 -7.58 -10.38 21.26
N SER A 192 -8.46 -9.44 21.61
CA SER A 192 -8.38 -8.06 21.13
C SER A 192 -7.14 -7.32 21.64
N PRO A 193 -6.71 -6.25 20.95
CA PRO A 193 -5.57 -5.45 21.39
C PRO A 193 -5.74 -4.93 22.83
N GLY A 194 -4.72 -5.16 23.66
CA GLY A 194 -4.61 -4.56 24.99
C GLY A 194 -4.23 -3.08 24.91
N CYS A 195 -4.45 -2.33 25.99
CA CYS A 195 -4.14 -0.90 25.99
C CYS A 195 -2.65 -0.67 26.25
N PRO A 196 -1.97 0.23 25.50
CA PRO A 196 -2.54 1.34 24.73
C PRO A 196 -2.94 1.03 23.29
N ALA A 197 -2.57 -0.11 22.70
CA ALA A 197 -2.99 -0.48 21.34
C ALA A 197 -4.53 -0.58 21.16
N CYS A 198 -5.27 -0.70 22.27
CA CYS A 198 -6.74 -0.67 22.30
C CYS A 198 -7.37 0.69 21.94
N TYR A 199 -6.60 1.79 21.91
CA TYR A 199 -7.13 3.14 21.67
C TYR A 199 -7.11 3.47 20.17
N ALA A 200 -8.14 4.16 19.69
CA ALA A 200 -8.29 4.50 18.27
C ALA A 200 -7.15 5.39 17.73
N SER A 201 -6.55 6.23 18.57
CA SER A 201 -5.46 7.15 18.21
C SER A 201 -4.10 6.46 18.04
N VAL A 202 -3.98 5.18 18.40
CA VAL A 202 -2.72 4.39 18.35
C VAL A 202 -2.68 3.53 17.10
N LEU A 203 -1.52 3.51 16.43
CA LEU A 203 -1.23 2.48 15.43
C LEU A 203 -0.86 1.18 16.16
N ALA A 204 -1.81 0.26 16.24
CA ALA A 204 -1.64 -1.03 16.89
C ALA A 204 -0.89 -2.02 16.00
N VAL A 205 0.16 -2.63 16.54
CA VAL A 205 1.08 -3.51 15.80
C VAL A 205 0.99 -4.95 16.28
N GLY A 206 0.62 -5.84 15.35
CA GLY A 206 0.67 -7.29 15.52
C GLY A 206 1.99 -7.90 15.04
N ALA A 207 2.20 -9.18 15.34
CA ALA A 207 3.46 -9.88 15.11
C ALA A 207 3.34 -10.99 14.06
N THR A 208 4.22 -10.97 13.06
CA THR A 208 4.45 -12.07 12.11
C THR A 208 5.67 -12.91 12.47
N ASP A 209 5.65 -14.18 12.05
CA ASP A 209 6.84 -15.03 12.02
C ASP A 209 7.62 -14.88 10.69
N TYR A 210 8.64 -15.73 10.50
CA TYR A 210 9.47 -15.75 9.31
C TYR A 210 8.67 -15.96 8.01
N ASN A 211 7.59 -16.75 8.06
CA ASN A 211 6.76 -17.07 6.90
C ASN A 211 5.69 -16.02 6.60
N MET A 212 5.69 -14.89 7.33
CA MET A 212 4.68 -13.83 7.28
C MET A 212 3.32 -14.26 7.86
N ASP A 213 3.24 -15.39 8.56
CA ASP A 213 2.02 -15.80 9.24
C ASP A 213 1.87 -15.03 10.56
N ARG A 214 0.64 -14.70 10.96
CA ARG A 214 0.40 -14.15 12.31
C ARG A 214 0.90 -15.15 13.34
N THR A 215 1.79 -14.70 14.22
CA THR A 215 2.28 -15.51 15.33
C THR A 215 1.13 -15.93 16.25
N TYR A 216 1.18 -17.17 16.73
CA TYR A 216 0.14 -17.75 17.59
C TYR A 216 -0.14 -16.92 18.85
N TYR A 217 0.82 -16.13 19.33
CA TYR A 217 0.66 -15.30 20.51
C TYR A 217 0.08 -13.92 20.21
N SER A 218 0.15 -13.41 18.97
CA SER A 218 -0.24 -12.03 18.65
C SER A 218 -1.74 -11.82 18.84
N ASN A 219 -2.11 -10.81 19.62
CA ASN A 219 -3.48 -10.31 19.68
C ASN A 219 -3.88 -9.67 18.34
N TYR A 220 -5.17 -9.74 18.00
CA TYR A 220 -5.73 -9.35 16.70
C TYR A 220 -7.16 -8.80 16.85
N GLY A 221 -7.71 -8.24 15.78
CA GLY A 221 -9.06 -7.68 15.72
C GLY A 221 -9.19 -6.31 16.39
N CYS A 222 -10.42 -5.99 16.79
CA CYS A 222 -10.79 -4.69 17.35
C CYS A 222 -11.13 -4.76 18.83
N SER A 223 -10.61 -3.81 19.59
CA SER A 223 -10.97 -3.60 20.98
C SER A 223 -12.29 -2.85 21.11
N SER A 224 -12.98 -3.05 22.23
CA SER A 224 -14.20 -2.28 22.58
C SER A 224 -13.97 -0.78 22.81
N TYR A 225 -12.71 -0.34 22.86
CA TYR A 225 -12.30 1.07 23.02
C TYR A 225 -11.93 1.75 21.69
N GLY A 226 -12.21 1.10 20.56
CA GLY A 226 -12.13 1.69 19.22
C GLY A 226 -10.83 1.44 18.48
N GLY A 227 -9.73 1.10 19.16
CA GLY A 227 -8.49 0.68 18.52
C GLY A 227 -8.60 -0.74 17.96
N CYS A 228 -8.14 -0.91 16.74
CA CYS A 228 -8.03 -2.19 16.07
C CYS A 228 -6.57 -2.47 15.71
N LEU A 229 -6.21 -3.74 15.56
CA LEU A 229 -4.98 -4.13 14.87
C LEU A 229 -4.91 -3.34 13.54
N GLY A 230 -3.84 -2.55 13.39
CA GLY A 230 -3.66 -1.68 12.24
C GLY A 230 -2.68 -2.27 11.23
N ILE A 231 -1.54 -2.77 11.68
CA ILE A 231 -0.47 -3.26 10.80
C ILE A 231 0.32 -4.38 11.47
N MET A 232 0.98 -5.21 10.67
CA MET A 232 1.83 -6.30 11.11
C MET A 232 3.31 -5.96 10.91
N ALA A 233 4.15 -6.50 11.79
CA ALA A 233 5.60 -6.44 11.63
C ALA A 233 6.26 -7.70 12.22
N PRO A 234 7.54 -7.97 11.89
CA PRO A 234 8.26 -9.13 12.39
C PRO A 234 8.30 -9.15 13.94
N GLY A 235 7.62 -10.14 14.53
CA GLY A 235 7.64 -10.38 15.97
C GLY A 235 8.41 -11.64 16.36
N GLY A 236 8.59 -12.57 15.41
CA GLY A 236 9.45 -13.75 15.51
C GLY A 236 8.94 -14.90 16.37
N ASP A 237 9.59 -16.05 16.23
CA ASP A 237 9.32 -17.25 17.02
C ASP A 237 10.64 -17.91 17.49
N VAL A 238 10.90 -17.82 18.79
CA VAL A 238 12.10 -18.41 19.42
C VAL A 238 12.06 -19.94 19.52
N TYR A 239 10.98 -20.58 19.05
CA TYR A 239 10.80 -22.03 19.01
C TYR A 239 10.87 -22.62 17.60
N ALA A 240 10.92 -21.78 16.57
CA ALA A 240 10.99 -22.18 15.16
C ALA A 240 12.38 -21.88 14.56
N ASP A 241 12.73 -22.63 13.52
CA ASP A 241 13.90 -22.46 12.64
C ASP A 241 13.41 -22.89 11.25
N ASP A 242 12.53 -22.07 10.69
CA ASP A 242 11.85 -22.27 9.42
C ASP A 242 12.77 -21.96 8.24
N ASN A 243 13.76 -21.08 8.45
CA ASN A 243 14.76 -20.74 7.45
C ASN A 243 15.90 -21.81 7.35
N GLY A 244 16.05 -22.67 8.36
CA GLY A 244 16.98 -23.80 8.39
C GLY A 244 18.45 -23.43 8.59
N ASP A 245 18.75 -22.25 9.14
CA ASP A 245 20.10 -21.75 9.37
C ASP A 245 20.74 -22.27 10.68
N GLY A 246 19.95 -22.97 11.50
CA GLY A 246 20.36 -23.56 12.77
C GLY A 246 20.22 -22.64 13.99
N TYR A 247 19.60 -21.47 13.82
CA TYR A 247 19.21 -20.53 14.87
C TYR A 247 17.68 -20.38 14.91
N ALA A 248 17.16 -19.87 16.02
CA ALA A 248 15.73 -19.65 16.12
C ALA A 248 15.33 -18.38 15.36
N ASP A 249 14.16 -18.37 14.74
CA ASP A 249 13.60 -17.23 13.99
C ASP A 249 12.99 -16.16 14.92
N GLY A 250 13.70 -15.83 16.00
CA GLY A 250 13.39 -14.66 16.83
C GLY A 250 13.97 -13.37 16.24
N ILE A 251 13.59 -12.25 16.84
CA ILE A 251 14.18 -10.94 16.54
C ILE A 251 15.48 -10.78 17.35
N LEU A 252 16.61 -10.62 16.67
CA LEU A 252 17.93 -10.60 17.29
C LEU A 252 18.41 -9.18 17.54
N GLN A 253 18.63 -8.80 18.81
CA GLN A 253 19.23 -7.51 19.17
C GLN A 253 20.21 -7.62 20.34
N GLU A 254 21.15 -6.65 20.45
CA GLU A 254 21.98 -6.54 21.67
C GLU A 254 21.11 -6.11 22.85
N THR A 255 21.23 -6.81 23.97
CA THR A 255 20.61 -6.41 25.22
C THR A 255 21.43 -6.86 26.43
N LEU A 256 20.94 -6.51 27.62
CA LEU A 256 21.47 -6.96 28.90
C LEU A 256 21.45 -8.50 28.98
N GLY A 257 22.60 -9.08 29.30
CA GLY A 257 22.76 -10.53 29.39
C GLY A 257 21.87 -11.18 30.45
N ILE A 258 21.41 -10.43 31.47
CA ILE A 258 20.42 -10.92 32.45
C ILE A 258 19.08 -11.31 31.79
N TRP A 259 18.81 -10.83 30.58
CA TRP A 259 17.56 -11.08 29.86
C TRP A 259 17.51 -12.48 29.24
N CYS A 260 18.61 -12.96 28.66
CA CYS A 260 18.63 -14.24 27.93
C CYS A 260 19.72 -15.24 28.38
N ASP A 261 20.68 -14.83 29.22
CA ASP A 261 21.77 -15.68 29.70
C ASP A 261 21.62 -15.94 31.21
N PRO A 262 21.08 -17.11 31.62
CA PRO A 262 20.84 -17.42 33.03
C PRO A 262 22.14 -17.56 33.85
N SER A 263 23.32 -17.55 33.20
CA SER A 263 24.60 -17.50 33.90
C SER A 263 24.97 -16.10 34.39
N VAL A 264 24.31 -15.06 33.87
CA VAL A 264 24.51 -13.68 34.29
C VAL A 264 23.69 -13.41 35.57
N PRO A 265 24.33 -13.02 36.68
CA PRO A 265 23.61 -12.78 37.94
C PRO A 265 22.64 -11.59 37.85
N PRO A 266 21.48 -11.64 38.53
CA PRO A 266 20.61 -10.48 38.69
C PRO A 266 21.37 -9.28 39.24
N GLY A 267 21.09 -8.09 38.70
CA GLY A 267 21.81 -6.85 39.06
C GLY A 267 23.10 -6.60 38.31
N ASN A 268 23.48 -7.45 37.34
CA ASN A 268 24.59 -7.19 36.43
C ASN A 268 24.12 -6.44 35.19
N TYR A 269 24.31 -5.12 35.19
CA TYR A 269 23.92 -4.23 34.10
C TYR A 269 25.10 -3.83 33.20
N THR A 270 26.11 -4.70 33.12
CA THR A 270 27.38 -4.44 32.41
C THR A 270 27.79 -5.56 31.45
N THR A 271 27.02 -6.64 31.43
CA THR A 271 27.24 -7.78 30.54
C THR A 271 26.18 -7.75 29.46
N PHE A 272 26.60 -7.72 28.21
CA PHE A 272 25.71 -7.68 27.05
C PHE A 272 25.76 -8.98 26.24
N ARG A 273 24.66 -9.27 25.54
CA ARG A 273 24.47 -10.44 24.69
C ARG A 273 23.58 -10.05 23.50
N TYR A 274 23.75 -10.74 22.39
CA TYR A 274 22.76 -10.75 21.31
C TYR A 274 21.74 -11.82 21.64
N CYS A 275 20.49 -11.41 21.82
CA CYS A 275 19.43 -12.28 22.29
C CYS A 275 18.28 -12.28 21.28
N PHE A 276 17.82 -13.49 20.92
CA PHE A 276 16.58 -13.66 20.17
C PHE A 276 15.37 -13.39 21.07
N GLY A 277 14.48 -12.52 20.62
CA GLY A 277 13.20 -12.21 21.24
C GLY A 277 12.02 -12.67 20.40
N ALA A 278 10.88 -12.89 21.04
CA ALA A 278 9.60 -13.09 20.36
C ALA A 278 8.52 -12.30 21.08
N GLY A 279 7.65 -11.65 20.32
CA GLY A 279 6.52 -10.89 20.85
C GLY A 279 6.07 -9.73 19.97
N THR A 280 4.83 -9.28 20.17
CA THR A 280 4.35 -8.00 19.60
C THR A 280 5.18 -6.81 20.08
N SER A 281 5.83 -6.93 21.24
CA SER A 281 6.83 -5.98 21.75
C SER A 281 8.10 -5.87 20.89
N MET A 282 8.41 -6.89 20.08
CA MET A 282 9.49 -6.87 19.09
C MET A 282 8.99 -6.45 17.71
N ALA A 283 7.71 -6.61 17.40
CA ALA A 283 7.09 -6.11 16.17
C ALA A 283 6.91 -4.58 16.17
N ALA A 284 6.33 -4.02 17.24
CA ALA A 284 6.12 -2.57 17.39
C ALA A 284 7.35 -1.68 17.07
N PRO A 285 8.57 -2.00 17.55
CA PRO A 285 9.74 -1.17 17.25
C PRO A 285 10.16 -1.19 15.77
N HIS A 286 9.80 -2.21 14.98
CA HIS A 286 10.03 -2.16 13.53
C HIS A 286 9.18 -1.06 12.89
N VAL A 287 7.89 -0.98 13.25
CA VAL A 287 6.97 0.05 12.75
C VAL A 287 7.36 1.44 13.28
N ALA A 288 7.82 1.55 14.53
CA ALA A 288 8.33 2.80 15.07
C ALA A 288 9.60 3.27 14.33
N GLY A 289 10.48 2.34 13.95
CA GLY A 289 11.63 2.62 13.08
C GLY A 289 11.19 3.05 11.68
N ALA A 290 10.21 2.37 11.08
CA ALA A 290 9.66 2.72 9.77
C ALA A 290 9.06 4.14 9.77
N ALA A 291 8.28 4.49 10.80
CA ALA A 291 7.76 5.84 10.99
C ALA A 291 8.89 6.89 11.10
N ALA A 292 10.03 6.53 11.71
CA ALA A 292 11.19 7.41 11.76
C ALA A 292 11.89 7.57 10.42
N LEU A 293 11.90 6.54 9.56
CA LEU A 293 12.40 6.65 8.19
C LEU A 293 11.48 7.51 7.32
N ILE A 294 10.17 7.31 7.38
CA ILE A 294 9.16 8.15 6.71
C ILE A 294 9.36 9.62 7.06
N LEU A 295 9.47 9.93 8.36
CA LEU A 295 9.71 11.29 8.84
C LEU A 295 11.13 11.80 8.53
N GLY A 296 12.08 10.89 8.28
CA GLY A 296 13.42 11.21 7.82
C GLY A 296 13.45 11.62 6.35
N ALA A 297 12.61 11.00 5.52
CA ALA A 297 12.36 11.39 4.13
C ALA A 297 11.57 12.71 4.08
N ASN A 298 10.44 12.78 4.79
CA ASN A 298 9.59 13.96 4.82
C ASN A 298 9.23 14.37 6.26
N PRO A 299 9.98 15.32 6.85
CA PRO A 299 9.75 15.77 8.22
C PRO A 299 8.44 16.53 8.44
N SER A 300 7.77 16.95 7.35
CA SER A 300 6.57 17.81 7.40
C SER A 300 5.28 17.04 7.60
N LEU A 301 5.30 15.72 7.40
CA LEU A 301 4.13 14.85 7.58
C LEU A 301 3.61 14.93 9.02
N THR A 302 2.29 15.03 9.13
CA THR A 302 1.54 14.91 10.36
C THR A 302 1.53 13.46 10.85
N ALA A 303 1.14 13.24 12.10
CA ALA A 303 1.12 11.90 12.65
C ALA A 303 0.08 10.98 11.98
N ASP A 304 -1.03 11.53 11.47
CA ASP A 304 -2.03 10.74 10.75
C ASP A 304 -1.57 10.41 9.33
N GLU A 305 -0.94 11.35 8.61
CA GLU A 305 -0.34 11.06 7.29
C GLU A 305 0.72 9.96 7.37
N VAL A 306 1.57 9.95 8.42
CA VAL A 306 2.54 8.85 8.61
C VAL A 306 1.85 7.50 8.81
N LYS A 307 0.72 7.44 9.54
CA LYS A 307 -0.04 6.19 9.70
C LYS A 307 -0.67 5.78 8.37
N ASP A 308 -1.21 6.73 7.62
CA ASP A 308 -1.82 6.48 6.31
C ASP A 308 -0.79 5.93 5.32
N VAL A 309 0.41 6.52 5.25
CA VAL A 309 1.54 5.99 4.46
C VAL A 309 1.87 4.57 4.89
N LEU A 310 2.08 4.31 6.19
CA LEU A 310 2.40 2.97 6.69
C LEU A 310 1.36 1.92 6.32
N THR A 311 0.07 2.26 6.43
CA THR A 311 -1.03 1.32 6.19
C THR A 311 -1.39 1.15 4.71
N SER A 312 -1.27 2.19 3.90
CA SER A 312 -1.60 2.14 2.47
C SER A 312 -0.51 1.47 1.62
N THR A 313 0.74 1.49 2.07
CA THR A 313 1.85 0.79 1.41
C THR A 313 2.14 -0.59 1.99
N ALA A 314 1.37 -1.03 3.00
CA ALA A 314 1.57 -2.34 3.60
C ALA A 314 1.39 -3.45 2.55
N THR A 315 2.22 -4.49 2.65
CA THR A 315 2.01 -5.73 1.89
C THR A 315 0.80 -6.43 2.46
N ASP A 316 -0.29 -6.40 1.71
CA ASP A 316 -1.56 -7.02 2.07
C ASP A 316 -1.39 -8.52 2.38
N LEU A 317 -1.91 -8.96 3.52
CA LEU A 317 -1.85 -10.33 4.00
C LEU A 317 -3.25 -10.79 4.38
N GLY A 318 -3.59 -12.03 4.06
CA GLY A 318 -4.90 -12.58 4.38
C GLY A 318 -5.96 -12.19 3.35
N THR A 319 -7.03 -11.55 3.82
CA THR A 319 -8.15 -11.14 2.94
C THR A 319 -7.84 -9.78 2.34
N PRO A 320 -8.04 -9.57 1.02
CA PRO A 320 -7.66 -8.30 0.41
C PRO A 320 -8.20 -7.06 1.12
N GLY A 321 -7.31 -6.11 1.37
CA GLY A 321 -7.57 -4.88 2.12
C GLY A 321 -7.47 -5.06 3.64
N TYR A 322 -8.29 -4.32 4.39
CA TYR A 322 -8.27 -4.45 5.85
C TYR A 322 -8.94 -5.75 6.29
N ASP A 323 -8.27 -6.52 7.15
CA ASP A 323 -8.88 -7.63 7.86
C ASP A 323 -8.55 -7.68 9.37
N PRO A 324 -9.38 -8.34 10.20
CA PRO A 324 -9.14 -8.40 11.64
C PRO A 324 -7.91 -9.23 12.05
N GLU A 325 -7.37 -10.09 11.20
CA GLU A 325 -6.27 -11.00 11.51
C GLU A 325 -4.90 -10.35 11.25
N TYR A 326 -4.79 -9.57 10.17
CA TYR A 326 -3.56 -8.94 9.68
C TYR A 326 -3.64 -7.40 9.61
N GLY A 327 -4.76 -6.78 9.96
CA GLY A 327 -4.93 -5.34 9.79
C GLY A 327 -4.85 -4.97 8.31
N TYR A 328 -4.01 -4.00 7.97
CA TYR A 328 -3.69 -3.65 6.57
C TYR A 328 -2.55 -4.50 5.97
N GLY A 329 -2.02 -5.48 6.71
CA GLY A 329 -0.94 -6.35 6.25
C GLY A 329 0.41 -6.03 6.88
N LEU A 330 1.48 -6.55 6.28
CA LEU A 330 2.87 -6.40 6.75
C LEU A 330 3.45 -5.05 6.33
N VAL A 331 4.13 -4.36 7.24
CA VAL A 331 4.86 -3.11 6.92
C VAL A 331 5.89 -3.33 5.81
N ASP A 332 5.75 -2.58 4.71
CA ASP A 332 6.78 -2.43 3.66
C ASP A 332 7.43 -1.07 3.82
N VAL A 333 8.63 -1.07 4.41
CA VAL A 333 9.35 0.17 4.74
C VAL A 333 9.87 0.86 3.49
N TYR A 334 10.25 0.11 2.45
CA TYR A 334 10.76 0.71 1.22
C TYR A 334 9.64 1.43 0.48
N ALA A 335 8.49 0.78 0.29
CA ALA A 335 7.33 1.40 -0.34
C ALA A 335 6.87 2.64 0.45
N ALA A 336 6.82 2.55 1.78
CA ALA A 336 6.43 3.67 2.64
C ALA A 336 7.38 4.87 2.54
N VAL A 337 8.69 4.63 2.52
CA VAL A 337 9.69 5.70 2.41
C VAL A 337 9.66 6.34 1.02
N LEU A 338 9.46 5.58 -0.05
CA LEU A 338 9.30 6.13 -1.40
C LEU A 338 8.06 7.03 -1.50
N MET A 339 6.92 6.57 -0.97
CA MET A 339 5.70 7.39 -0.93
C MET A 339 5.90 8.66 -0.10
N ALA A 340 6.71 8.62 0.96
CA ALA A 340 6.97 9.80 1.78
C ALA A 340 7.95 10.79 1.13
N ASP A 341 8.92 10.31 0.35
CA ASP A 341 9.88 11.13 -0.40
C ASP A 341 9.21 11.89 -1.55
N ASP A 342 8.07 11.37 -2.03
CA ASP A 342 7.16 12.08 -2.92
C ASP A 342 6.45 13.24 -2.18
N SER A 343 6.54 14.43 -2.78
CA SER A 343 6.11 15.68 -2.15
C SER A 343 4.60 15.91 -2.13
N ASP A 344 3.84 15.17 -2.95
CA ASP A 344 2.36 15.25 -2.98
C ASP A 344 1.64 13.96 -2.53
N LEU A 345 2.42 12.90 -2.22
CA LEU A 345 1.97 11.61 -1.69
C LEU A 345 1.05 10.82 -2.64
N ASP A 346 1.20 10.99 -3.96
CA ASP A 346 0.42 10.27 -4.96
C ASP A 346 1.07 8.92 -5.38
N GLY A 347 2.32 8.70 -4.99
CA GLY A 347 3.09 7.49 -5.30
C GLY A 347 3.97 7.60 -6.54
N VAL A 348 4.17 8.81 -7.09
CA VAL A 348 5.06 9.14 -8.20
C VAL A 348 6.22 10.00 -7.67
N SER A 349 7.47 9.73 -8.04
CA SER A 349 8.60 10.45 -7.42
C SER A 349 8.68 11.92 -7.82
N ASP A 350 9.23 12.79 -6.97
CA ASP A 350 9.49 14.22 -7.26
C ASP A 350 10.43 14.43 -8.46
N GLY A 351 11.24 13.41 -8.77
CA GLY A 351 12.08 13.27 -9.95
C GLY A 351 11.31 13.11 -11.25
N GLU A 352 10.08 12.59 -11.16
CA GLU A 352 9.12 12.41 -12.24
C GLU A 352 8.10 13.58 -12.29
N ASP A 353 7.86 14.26 -11.16
CA ASP A 353 6.98 15.44 -11.06
C ASP A 353 7.64 16.76 -11.55
N ASN A 354 8.97 16.85 -11.59
CA ASN A 354 9.68 18.09 -11.92
C ASN A 354 9.73 18.49 -13.41
N CYS A 355 8.59 18.50 -14.10
CA CYS A 355 8.42 19.32 -15.30
C CYS A 355 8.34 20.81 -14.91
N ALA A 356 9.49 21.49 -14.96
CA ALA A 356 9.52 22.94 -14.90
C ALA A 356 8.60 23.52 -16.00
N THR A 357 7.51 24.15 -15.56
CA THR A 357 6.55 25.00 -16.30
C THR A 357 5.32 24.33 -16.94
N VAL A 358 4.33 23.93 -16.13
CA VAL A 358 2.91 23.97 -16.59
C VAL A 358 2.01 24.58 -15.52
N TYR A 359 1.41 25.72 -15.86
CA TYR A 359 0.36 26.37 -15.11
C TYR A 359 -0.94 25.58 -15.31
N ASN A 360 -1.40 24.85 -14.29
CA ASN A 360 -2.77 24.34 -14.19
C ASN A 360 -3.63 25.36 -13.42
N PRO A 361 -4.65 26.00 -14.03
CA PRO A 361 -5.47 27.01 -13.37
C PRO A 361 -6.36 26.49 -12.22
N ASP A 362 -6.49 25.17 -12.04
CA ASP A 362 -7.31 24.56 -10.98
C ASP A 362 -6.48 23.91 -9.84
N GLN A 363 -5.14 23.90 -9.96
CA GLN A 363 -4.23 23.55 -8.87
C GLN A 363 -4.00 24.80 -8.00
N VAL A 364 -4.49 24.77 -6.76
CA VAL A 364 -4.24 25.86 -5.80
C VAL A 364 -2.80 25.73 -5.34
N ASN A 365 -1.90 26.58 -5.87
CA ASN A 365 -0.56 26.73 -5.32
C ASN A 365 -0.64 27.17 -3.84
N THR A 366 -0.30 26.27 -2.93
CA THR A 366 -0.24 26.49 -1.48
C THR A 366 1.18 26.77 -0.97
N ASP A 367 2.18 26.88 -1.86
CA ASP A 367 3.54 27.22 -1.48
C ASP A 367 3.65 28.68 -1.03
N ALA A 368 3.94 28.90 0.25
CA ALA A 368 4.10 30.24 0.82
C ALA A 368 5.49 30.84 0.51
N THR A 369 6.22 30.32 -0.48
CA THR A 369 7.57 30.76 -0.84
C THR A 369 7.63 31.32 -2.26
N PRO A 370 7.88 32.63 -2.44
CA PRO A 370 8.08 33.20 -3.77
C PRO A 370 9.32 32.61 -4.43
N ILE A 371 9.14 32.02 -5.61
CA ILE A 371 10.23 31.57 -6.49
C ILE A 371 11.04 32.80 -6.94
N ASP A 372 12.33 32.87 -6.58
CA ASP A 372 13.29 33.87 -7.09
C ASP A 372 13.74 33.47 -8.49
N ASN A 373 13.01 33.96 -9.51
CA ASN A 373 13.30 33.68 -10.91
C ASN A 373 14.56 34.40 -11.47
N GLY A 374 15.45 34.92 -10.62
CA GLY A 374 16.67 35.60 -11.07
C GLY A 374 16.39 36.78 -12.01
N PRO A 375 17.43 37.48 -12.52
CA PRO A 375 17.21 38.70 -13.29
C PRO A 375 16.79 38.39 -14.74
N VAL A 376 15.58 38.82 -15.09
CA VAL A 376 15.03 38.84 -16.46
C VAL A 376 15.96 39.59 -17.42
N VAL A 377 16.42 38.93 -18.49
CA VAL A 377 17.03 39.61 -19.64
C VAL A 377 16.00 39.68 -20.77
N VAL A 378 15.65 40.90 -21.18
CA VAL A 378 14.63 41.16 -22.21
C VAL A 378 15.27 41.09 -23.60
N GLY A 379 14.80 40.12 -24.41
CA GLY A 379 14.94 40.08 -25.87
C GLY A 379 16.06 39.17 -26.41
N ASP A 380 15.69 37.98 -26.88
CA ASP A 380 16.30 37.40 -28.08
C ASP A 380 15.28 36.50 -28.83
N ASP A 381 15.32 36.57 -30.15
CA ASP A 381 14.37 36.04 -31.14
C ASP A 381 15.13 35.04 -32.04
N VAL A 382 14.57 33.82 -32.19
CA VAL A 382 14.82 32.76 -33.20
C VAL A 382 16.25 32.59 -33.77
N THR A 383 16.92 31.48 -33.42
CA THR A 383 17.57 30.51 -34.36
C THR A 383 18.29 29.39 -33.58
N VAL A 384 18.08 28.12 -34.00
CA VAL A 384 18.77 26.91 -33.49
C VAL A 384 20.30 27.00 -33.56
N PRO A 385 20.98 26.34 -32.61
CA PRO A 385 21.88 25.25 -32.97
C PRO A 385 21.73 23.98 -32.09
N TYR A 386 21.63 22.82 -32.75
CA TYR A 386 22.03 21.50 -32.21
C TYR A 386 23.54 21.45 -31.93
N GLY A 387 24.00 20.68 -30.93
CA GLY A 387 25.35 20.10 -30.98
C GLY A 387 26.18 19.85 -29.71
N ASP A 388 25.61 19.73 -28.50
CA ASP A 388 26.42 19.51 -27.27
C ASP A 388 26.02 18.32 -26.37
N GLY A 389 25.14 17.43 -26.83
CA GLY A 389 25.13 16.06 -26.31
C GLY A 389 24.43 15.85 -24.96
N LEU A 390 23.28 16.48 -24.76
CA LEU A 390 22.23 16.02 -23.84
C LEU A 390 20.98 15.71 -24.68
N GLY A 391 20.50 14.47 -24.60
CA GLY A 391 19.36 13.98 -25.38
C GLY A 391 18.24 13.47 -24.48
N ASP A 392 17.02 13.88 -24.85
CA ASP A 392 15.79 13.08 -24.96
C ASP A 392 15.03 12.63 -23.69
N ALA A 393 14.57 13.57 -22.85
CA ALA A 393 13.66 13.27 -21.73
C ALA A 393 12.48 14.25 -21.60
N CYS A 394 12.15 15.03 -22.63
CA CYS A 394 11.09 16.04 -22.58
C CYS A 394 10.37 16.21 -23.93
N GLU A 395 9.94 15.12 -24.57
CA GLU A 395 8.87 15.15 -25.58
C GLU A 395 7.54 14.81 -24.89
N THR A 396 6.44 15.41 -25.35
CA THR A 396 5.09 15.25 -24.76
C THR A 396 4.13 14.47 -25.68
N ASP A 397 4.64 13.62 -26.56
CA ASP A 397 3.85 12.61 -27.27
C ASP A 397 4.41 11.21 -27.06
N ASP A 398 3.53 10.30 -26.65
CA ASP A 398 3.86 8.94 -26.23
C ASP A 398 3.66 7.96 -27.41
N ASP A 399 4.11 8.33 -28.62
CA ASP A 399 4.11 7.44 -29.78
C ASP A 399 5.45 7.47 -30.52
N ASN A 400 6.27 6.44 -30.29
CA ASN A 400 7.57 6.24 -30.92
C ASN A 400 7.47 6.08 -32.46
N ASP A 401 7.39 7.22 -33.16
CA ASP A 401 7.32 7.43 -34.60
C ASP A 401 8.29 8.57 -34.98
N TRP A 402 9.10 8.36 -36.00
CA TRP A 402 10.29 9.19 -36.28
C TRP A 402 10.02 10.32 -37.30
N MET A 403 8.96 11.14 -37.18
CA MET A 403 8.80 12.41 -37.94
C MET A 403 7.91 13.49 -37.29
N PRO A 404 8.21 14.80 -37.51
CA PRO A 404 7.45 15.91 -36.90
C PRO A 404 6.22 16.33 -37.73
N ASP A 405 5.10 16.59 -37.05
CA ASP A 405 3.87 17.09 -37.69
C ASP A 405 3.82 18.63 -37.72
N THR A 406 3.66 19.22 -38.92
CA THR A 406 3.38 20.65 -39.08
C THR A 406 2.12 20.79 -39.92
N GLY A 407 1.05 21.28 -39.29
CA GLY A 407 -0.30 21.27 -39.85
C GLY A 407 -0.52 22.10 -41.13
N THR A 408 -1.61 21.76 -41.84
CA THR A 408 -2.62 22.65 -42.48
C THR A 408 -3.60 21.83 -43.36
N HIS A 409 -4.92 21.96 -43.10
CA HIS A 409 -6.10 21.41 -43.84
C HIS A 409 -6.05 21.54 -45.38
N PRO A 410 -6.81 20.81 -46.28
CA PRO A 410 -8.22 20.34 -46.18
C PRO A 410 -8.70 19.05 -46.96
N VAL A 411 -9.81 18.42 -46.52
CA VAL A 411 -10.78 17.47 -47.16
C VAL A 411 -10.32 16.36 -48.15
N LEU A 412 -10.73 15.11 -47.84
CA LEU A 412 -11.21 13.99 -48.69
C LEU A 412 -10.44 12.65 -48.53
N GLY A 413 -10.89 11.83 -47.59
CA GLY A 413 -11.00 10.35 -47.64
C GLY A 413 -9.75 9.50 -47.94
N THR A 414 -9.28 8.77 -46.92
CA THR A 414 -8.86 7.34 -46.95
C THR A 414 -8.66 6.83 -45.52
N PRO A 415 -8.75 5.51 -45.26
CA PRO A 415 -8.70 4.92 -43.92
C PRO A 415 -7.35 5.14 -43.22
N GLY A 416 -7.42 5.54 -41.96
CA GLY A 416 -6.27 5.96 -41.13
C GLY A 416 -6.58 7.22 -40.32
N GLU A 417 -7.85 7.47 -39.99
CA GLU A 417 -8.20 8.48 -38.99
C GLU A 417 -8.18 7.81 -37.63
N ASP A 418 -7.38 8.42 -36.78
CA ASP A 418 -7.22 8.23 -35.35
C ASP A 418 -8.58 8.14 -34.63
N VAL A 419 -8.78 7.09 -33.83
CA VAL A 419 -9.98 6.89 -32.98
C VAL A 419 -9.55 6.67 -31.53
N GLY A 420 -8.79 7.62 -31.00
CA GLY A 420 -8.81 7.93 -29.58
C GLY A 420 -9.99 8.84 -29.26
N CYS A 421 -10.60 8.68 -28.08
CA CYS A 421 -11.68 9.55 -27.60
C CYS A 421 -11.18 11.00 -27.53
N GLY A 422 -11.50 11.81 -28.54
CA GLY A 422 -10.82 13.09 -28.81
C GLY A 422 -11.11 14.24 -27.84
N SER A 423 -11.59 13.98 -26.62
CA SER A 423 -12.12 15.02 -25.72
C SER A 423 -11.51 15.07 -24.31
N GLY A 424 -10.48 14.27 -24.01
CA GLY A 424 -9.75 14.34 -22.73
C GLY A 424 -10.25 13.33 -21.67
N PRO A 425 -9.64 13.29 -20.47
CA PRO A 425 -9.88 12.24 -19.47
C PRO A 425 -11.32 12.29 -18.95
N THR A 426 -11.96 11.11 -18.87
CA THR A 426 -13.23 10.91 -18.15
C THR A 426 -12.95 10.43 -16.72
N ASN A 427 -13.97 10.41 -15.85
CA ASN A 427 -13.77 9.92 -14.48
C ASN A 427 -13.85 8.38 -14.47
N PRO A 428 -12.75 7.66 -14.20
CA PRO A 428 -12.74 6.19 -14.26
C PRO A 428 -13.62 5.52 -13.20
N LEU A 429 -14.10 6.26 -12.20
CA LEU A 429 -15.02 5.78 -11.17
C LEU A 429 -16.50 6.02 -11.50
N VAL A 430 -16.81 6.64 -12.64
CA VAL A 430 -18.18 6.96 -13.09
C VAL A 430 -18.35 6.41 -14.51
N GLN A 431 -19.21 5.40 -14.68
CA GLN A 431 -19.36 4.71 -15.97
C GLN A 431 -19.98 5.56 -17.10
N ASP A 432 -20.73 6.60 -16.74
CA ASP A 432 -21.38 7.56 -17.64
C ASP A 432 -21.09 8.96 -17.08
N THR A 433 -19.96 9.53 -17.52
CA THR A 433 -19.37 10.74 -16.94
C THR A 433 -20.28 11.96 -17.13
N ASP A 434 -21.05 12.01 -18.22
CA ASP A 434 -21.94 13.13 -18.54
C ASP A 434 -23.42 12.92 -18.17
N GLY A 435 -23.78 11.69 -17.79
CA GLY A 435 -25.09 11.30 -17.29
C GLY A 435 -26.16 11.17 -18.38
N ASP A 436 -25.77 10.99 -19.65
CA ASP A 436 -26.71 10.89 -20.77
C ASP A 436 -27.34 9.50 -20.96
N ARG A 437 -26.83 8.50 -20.23
CA ARG A 437 -27.16 7.06 -20.29
C ARG A 437 -26.51 6.30 -21.44
N VAL A 438 -25.33 6.71 -21.89
CA VAL A 438 -24.41 5.89 -22.70
C VAL A 438 -23.11 5.83 -21.91
N VAL A 439 -22.54 4.63 -21.74
CA VAL A 439 -21.30 4.51 -20.98
C VAL A 439 -20.11 5.05 -21.79
N ASP A 440 -19.14 5.65 -21.10
CA ASP A 440 -18.03 6.39 -21.73
C ASP A 440 -17.27 5.52 -22.77
N GLY A 441 -17.08 4.23 -22.47
CA GLY A 441 -16.42 3.30 -23.38
C GLY A 441 -17.17 3.08 -24.70
N ALA A 442 -18.50 3.06 -24.65
CA ALA A 442 -19.34 2.93 -25.85
C ALA A 442 -19.34 4.23 -26.67
N GLU A 443 -19.28 5.38 -26.01
CA GLU A 443 -19.13 6.69 -26.68
C GLU A 443 -17.81 6.79 -27.43
N CYS A 444 -16.72 6.36 -26.81
CA CYS A 444 -15.42 6.28 -27.47
C CYS A 444 -15.43 5.35 -28.68
N LEU A 445 -16.07 4.18 -28.58
CA LEU A 445 -16.23 3.25 -29.70
C LEU A 445 -17.12 3.81 -30.83
N MET A 446 -18.09 4.66 -30.48
CA MET A 446 -19.02 5.28 -31.44
C MET A 446 -18.55 6.65 -31.94
N GLY A 447 -17.42 7.16 -31.44
CA GLY A 447 -16.85 8.46 -31.81
C GLY A 447 -17.65 9.66 -31.30
N SER A 448 -18.39 9.52 -30.20
CA SER A 448 -19.00 10.62 -29.45
C SER A 448 -18.09 11.04 -28.28
N ASP A 449 -18.38 12.20 -27.69
CA ASP A 449 -17.60 12.79 -26.60
C ASP A 449 -18.26 12.45 -25.24
N PRO A 450 -17.59 11.66 -24.37
CA PRO A 450 -18.12 11.18 -23.09
C PRO A 450 -18.21 12.23 -21.98
N ASN A 451 -17.76 13.46 -22.24
CA ASN A 451 -17.87 14.57 -21.31
C ASN A 451 -18.99 15.55 -21.72
N ASN A 452 -19.79 15.22 -22.73
CA ASN A 452 -20.76 16.13 -23.32
C ASN A 452 -22.09 15.41 -23.64
N PRO A 453 -23.15 15.63 -22.85
CA PRO A 453 -24.39 14.86 -22.98
C PRO A 453 -25.19 15.24 -24.25
N ALA A 454 -24.70 16.18 -25.04
CA ALA A 454 -25.22 16.55 -26.35
C ALA A 454 -24.51 15.86 -27.53
N SER A 455 -23.38 15.16 -27.31
CA SER A 455 -22.70 14.35 -28.33
C SER A 455 -23.25 12.93 -28.47
N LYS A 456 -24.21 12.53 -27.62
CA LYS A 456 -24.93 11.26 -27.67
C LYS A 456 -25.11 10.73 -29.11
N PRO A 457 -24.54 9.57 -29.46
CA PRO A 457 -24.59 9.07 -30.82
C PRO A 457 -26.03 8.68 -31.19
N ALA A 458 -26.50 9.18 -32.33
CA ALA A 458 -27.80 8.78 -32.88
C ALA A 458 -27.74 7.33 -33.39
N CYS A 459 -28.84 6.60 -33.28
CA CYS A 459 -28.91 5.24 -33.83
C CYS A 459 -28.58 5.23 -35.33
N PRO A 460 -27.86 4.22 -35.83
CA PRO A 460 -27.55 4.11 -37.25
C PRO A 460 -28.83 4.10 -38.13
N PRO A 461 -28.74 4.53 -39.39
CA PRO A 461 -29.89 4.48 -40.28
C PRO A 461 -30.26 3.02 -40.61
N PRO A 462 -31.54 2.70 -40.95
CA PRO A 462 -32.03 1.34 -41.22
C PRO A 462 -31.28 0.52 -42.28
N SER A 463 -30.45 1.16 -43.09
CA SER A 463 -29.60 0.49 -44.07
C SER A 463 -28.31 -0.12 -43.47
N GLN A 464 -27.97 0.27 -42.25
CA GLN A 464 -26.77 -0.13 -41.50
C GLN A 464 -27.09 -0.82 -40.17
N ASP A 465 -28.35 -0.74 -39.74
CA ASP A 465 -28.95 -1.39 -38.56
C ASP A 465 -30.28 -2.02 -39.05
N PRO A 466 -30.26 -3.26 -39.59
CA PRO A 466 -31.40 -3.90 -40.24
C PRO A 466 -32.47 -4.42 -39.28
N ASP A 467 -32.12 -4.71 -38.02
CA ASP A 467 -33.00 -5.17 -36.94
C ASP A 467 -33.47 -4.07 -36.00
N HIS A 468 -32.93 -2.85 -36.16
CA HIS A 468 -33.37 -1.61 -35.52
C HIS A 468 -33.17 -1.60 -34.00
N ASP A 469 -32.07 -2.18 -33.53
CA ASP A 469 -31.72 -2.26 -32.12
C ASP A 469 -30.70 -1.17 -31.70
N CYS A 470 -30.31 -0.31 -32.65
CA CYS A 470 -29.33 0.75 -32.52
C CYS A 470 -27.86 0.32 -32.42
N LEU A 471 -27.54 -0.94 -32.74
CA LEU A 471 -26.19 -1.40 -33.05
C LEU A 471 -26.02 -1.49 -34.57
N SER A 472 -24.84 -1.16 -35.08
CA SER A 472 -24.62 -1.28 -36.54
C SER A 472 -24.17 -2.69 -36.89
N THR A 473 -24.55 -3.17 -38.08
CA THR A 473 -24.05 -4.41 -38.71
C THR A 473 -22.53 -4.61 -38.65
N ALA A 474 -21.76 -3.51 -38.63
CA ALA A 474 -20.31 -3.57 -38.51
C ALA A 474 -19.85 -3.82 -37.06
N MET A 475 -20.58 -3.30 -36.07
CA MET A 475 -20.32 -3.50 -34.65
C MET A 475 -20.78 -4.89 -34.20
N GLU A 476 -21.95 -5.35 -34.64
CA GLU A 476 -22.41 -6.73 -34.38
C GLU A 476 -21.37 -7.76 -34.84
N ALA A 477 -20.76 -7.55 -36.01
CA ALA A 477 -19.70 -8.43 -36.51
C ALA A 477 -18.43 -8.42 -35.63
N LEU A 478 -18.15 -7.31 -34.92
CA LEU A 478 -17.01 -7.14 -34.05
C LEU A 478 -17.20 -7.88 -32.72
N PHE A 479 -18.40 -7.86 -32.16
CA PHE A 479 -18.76 -8.55 -30.92
C PHE A 479 -19.01 -10.06 -31.09
N GLY A 480 -18.61 -10.64 -32.23
CA GLY A 480 -18.72 -12.07 -32.47
C GLY A 480 -20.04 -12.52 -33.11
N SER A 481 -21.03 -11.63 -33.26
CA SER A 481 -22.32 -11.86 -33.94
C SER A 481 -22.18 -11.93 -35.47
N SER A 482 -21.08 -12.49 -35.99
CA SER A 482 -20.68 -12.43 -37.40
C SER A 482 -21.47 -13.32 -38.37
N SER A 483 -22.47 -14.09 -37.91
CA SER A 483 -23.31 -14.91 -38.78
C SER A 483 -24.39 -14.06 -39.44
N SER A 484 -24.72 -14.29 -40.72
CA SER A 484 -25.76 -13.50 -41.42
C SER A 484 -27.16 -13.57 -40.78
N SER A 485 -27.37 -14.49 -39.84
CA SER A 485 -28.58 -14.61 -39.03
C SER A 485 -28.53 -13.73 -37.78
N SER A 486 -27.37 -13.62 -37.12
CA SER A 486 -27.20 -12.84 -35.89
C SER A 486 -27.21 -11.33 -36.16
N VAL A 487 -26.61 -10.86 -37.26
CA VAL A 487 -26.64 -9.44 -37.75
C VAL A 487 -28.03 -8.95 -38.25
N SER A 488 -29.08 -9.66 -37.86
CA SER A 488 -30.47 -9.37 -38.21
C SER A 488 -31.43 -9.80 -37.11
N THR A 489 -30.86 -10.10 -35.94
CA THR A 489 -31.55 -10.56 -34.75
C THR A 489 -31.27 -9.52 -33.67
N MET A 490 -32.32 -8.82 -33.27
CA MET A 490 -32.26 -7.76 -32.24
C MET A 490 -31.70 -8.21 -30.88
N ASP A 491 -31.64 -9.50 -30.61
CA ASP A 491 -31.23 -10.13 -29.34
C ASP A 491 -30.56 -11.47 -29.69
N THR A 492 -29.24 -11.44 -29.83
CA THR A 492 -28.45 -12.51 -30.46
C THR A 492 -28.30 -13.73 -29.56
N ASP A 493 -28.20 -13.57 -28.25
CA ASP A 493 -28.08 -14.69 -27.30
C ASP A 493 -29.43 -15.13 -26.68
N GLY A 494 -30.47 -14.32 -26.86
CA GLY A 494 -31.84 -14.62 -26.51
C GLY A 494 -32.11 -14.53 -25.01
N ASP A 495 -31.43 -13.65 -24.29
CA ASP A 495 -31.68 -13.37 -22.88
C ASP A 495 -32.88 -12.42 -22.68
N GLY A 496 -33.18 -11.52 -23.63
CA GLY A 496 -34.29 -10.58 -23.58
C GLY A 496 -33.90 -9.10 -23.52
N ILE A 497 -32.59 -8.79 -23.51
CA ILE A 497 -32.04 -7.47 -23.81
C ILE A 497 -31.69 -7.43 -25.31
N SER A 498 -31.63 -6.24 -25.91
CA SER A 498 -31.17 -6.13 -27.31
C SER A 498 -29.67 -5.89 -27.38
N ASP A 499 -28.99 -6.41 -28.41
CA ASP A 499 -27.54 -6.26 -28.62
C ASP A 499 -27.08 -4.79 -28.51
N GLY A 500 -27.84 -3.87 -29.11
CA GLY A 500 -27.57 -2.43 -29.03
C GLY A 500 -27.83 -1.79 -27.67
N THR A 501 -28.63 -2.40 -26.80
CA THR A 501 -28.85 -1.93 -25.43
C THR A 501 -27.71 -2.39 -24.52
N GLU A 502 -27.28 -3.63 -24.66
CA GLU A 502 -26.13 -4.21 -23.96
C GLU A 502 -24.87 -3.37 -24.18
N VAL A 503 -24.49 -3.15 -25.45
CA VAL A 503 -23.27 -2.38 -25.77
C VAL A 503 -23.37 -0.92 -25.35
N ARG A 504 -24.52 -0.28 -25.59
CA ARG A 504 -24.62 1.18 -25.44
C ARG A 504 -24.96 1.63 -24.03
N SER A 505 -25.65 0.81 -23.25
CA SER A 505 -26.20 1.22 -21.96
C SER A 505 -25.62 0.46 -20.79
N TRP A 506 -25.13 -0.77 -21.01
CA TRP A 506 -24.74 -1.66 -19.91
C TRP A 506 -23.28 -2.13 -20.00
N GLY A 507 -22.67 -2.09 -21.18
CA GLY A 507 -21.32 -2.60 -21.39
C GLY A 507 -21.22 -4.13 -21.39
N THR A 508 -22.35 -4.84 -21.51
CA THR A 508 -22.42 -6.31 -21.55
C THR A 508 -22.27 -6.85 -22.99
N SER A 509 -22.09 -8.16 -23.13
CA SER A 509 -21.73 -8.84 -24.37
C SER A 509 -22.95 -9.39 -25.13
N PRO A 510 -23.24 -8.89 -26.35
CA PRO A 510 -24.41 -9.29 -27.16
C PRO A 510 -24.53 -10.76 -27.57
N THR A 511 -23.50 -11.56 -27.33
CA THR A 511 -23.43 -12.95 -27.78
C THR A 511 -23.41 -13.95 -26.64
N VAL A 512 -23.45 -13.45 -25.41
CA VAL A 512 -23.26 -14.25 -24.22
C VAL A 512 -24.31 -13.83 -23.22
N ARG A 513 -25.35 -14.67 -23.07
CA ARG A 513 -26.47 -14.41 -22.14
C ARG A 513 -26.09 -14.02 -20.72
N ASN A 514 -24.87 -14.35 -20.33
CA ASN A 514 -24.31 -14.23 -19.00
C ASN A 514 -22.88 -13.73 -19.18
N SER A 515 -22.76 -12.43 -19.34
CA SER A 515 -21.52 -11.79 -19.80
C SER A 515 -20.38 -11.92 -18.78
N ASP A 516 -20.69 -12.01 -17.49
CA ASP A 516 -19.70 -12.07 -16.40
C ASP A 516 -19.49 -13.49 -15.83
N GLY A 517 -20.33 -14.44 -16.22
CA GLY A 517 -20.23 -15.86 -15.87
C GLY A 517 -20.83 -16.24 -14.51
N ASP A 518 -21.63 -15.38 -13.88
CA ASP A 518 -22.10 -15.53 -12.50
C ASP A 518 -23.30 -16.50 -12.30
N ARG A 519 -23.95 -16.86 -13.43
CA ARG A 519 -25.05 -17.83 -13.64
C ARG A 519 -26.45 -17.20 -13.70
N CYS A 520 -26.56 -15.88 -13.63
CA CYS A 520 -27.72 -15.13 -14.09
C CYS A 520 -27.67 -14.97 -15.62
N ASP A 521 -28.83 -14.73 -16.26
CA ASP A 521 -28.82 -14.18 -17.61
C ASP A 521 -28.86 -12.64 -17.43
N ASP A 522 -28.22 -11.84 -18.29
CA ASP A 522 -28.08 -10.39 -18.11
C ASP A 522 -29.48 -9.71 -17.96
N ASP A 523 -30.53 -10.28 -18.56
CA ASP A 523 -31.93 -9.84 -18.42
C ASP A 523 -32.54 -9.98 -17.00
N LYS A 524 -32.11 -10.98 -16.22
CA LYS A 524 -32.66 -11.31 -14.89
C LYS A 524 -32.03 -10.52 -13.76
N GLU A 525 -30.84 -9.99 -13.98
CA GLU A 525 -30.15 -9.11 -13.03
C GLU A 525 -30.82 -7.73 -12.95
N ILE A 526 -31.68 -7.44 -13.92
CA ILE A 526 -32.44 -6.19 -14.05
C ILE A 526 -33.74 -6.20 -13.21
N ALA A 527 -34.03 -7.27 -12.45
CA ALA A 527 -35.28 -7.44 -11.71
C ALA A 527 -35.15 -7.27 -10.19
N GLU A 528 -35.37 -6.05 -9.70
CA GLU A 528 -36.17 -5.72 -8.49
C GLU A 528 -36.10 -6.75 -7.34
N ILE A 529 -35.11 -6.62 -6.45
CA ILE A 529 -34.73 -7.65 -5.48
C ILE A 529 -35.61 -7.62 -4.19
N ASN A 530 -36.43 -6.58 -3.99
CA ASN A 530 -37.14 -6.37 -2.72
C ASN A 530 -38.69 -6.52 -2.77
N GLY A 531 -39.30 -6.59 -3.95
CA GLY A 531 -40.74 -6.69 -4.21
C GLY A 531 -41.53 -5.36 -4.33
N ASP A 532 -40.90 -4.18 -4.47
CA ASP A 532 -41.54 -2.85 -4.47
C ASP A 532 -41.84 -2.26 -5.87
N GLY A 533 -41.32 -2.88 -6.93
CA GLY A 533 -41.56 -2.49 -8.32
C GLY A 533 -40.77 -1.27 -8.82
N VAL A 534 -39.73 -0.80 -8.11
CA VAL A 534 -38.84 0.29 -8.55
C VAL A 534 -37.40 0.07 -8.07
N VAL A 535 -36.45 -0.11 -8.99
CA VAL A 535 -35.01 -0.27 -8.68
C VAL A 535 -34.46 0.98 -7.97
N ASN A 536 -33.91 0.81 -6.76
CA ASN A 536 -33.32 1.90 -5.96
C ASN A 536 -32.22 1.42 -5.01
N ALA A 537 -31.54 2.35 -4.33
CA ALA A 537 -30.38 2.11 -3.45
C ALA A 537 -30.58 1.11 -2.30
N LEU A 538 -31.82 0.68 -2.00
CA LEU A 538 -32.09 -0.39 -1.04
C LEU A 538 -31.96 -1.80 -1.64
N ASP A 539 -32.03 -1.95 -2.97
CA ASP A 539 -31.75 -3.20 -3.67
C ASP A 539 -30.24 -3.50 -3.64
N GLU A 540 -29.41 -2.49 -3.89
CA GLU A 540 -27.94 -2.54 -3.80
C GLU A 540 -27.46 -2.94 -2.39
N ALA A 541 -28.11 -2.44 -1.33
CA ALA A 541 -27.72 -2.74 0.06
C ALA A 541 -27.98 -4.19 0.50
N ARG A 542 -28.81 -4.95 -0.23
CA ARG A 542 -29.10 -6.37 0.09
C ARG A 542 -28.18 -7.35 -0.61
N VAL A 543 -27.61 -6.97 -1.76
CA VAL A 543 -26.56 -7.73 -2.45
C VAL A 543 -25.34 -7.86 -1.53
N ALA A 544 -24.96 -6.77 -0.87
CA ALA A 544 -23.84 -6.72 0.07
C ALA A 544 -23.97 -7.66 1.30
N LEU A 545 -25.16 -8.22 1.58
CA LEU A 545 -25.39 -9.05 2.77
C LEU A 545 -25.34 -10.56 2.52
N ARG A 546 -25.22 -11.05 1.26
CA ARG A 546 -25.25 -12.50 0.94
C ARG A 546 -23.89 -13.12 0.63
N VAL A 547 -22.82 -12.34 0.51
CA VAL A 547 -21.44 -12.81 0.25
C VAL A 547 -20.86 -13.71 1.36
N TYR A 548 -21.57 -13.89 2.48
CA TYR A 548 -21.06 -14.63 3.65
C TYR A 548 -21.22 -16.17 3.63
N ASN A 549 -21.68 -16.85 2.57
CA ASN A 549 -21.73 -18.33 2.61
C ASN A 549 -21.48 -19.05 1.26
N ALA A 550 -20.39 -19.82 1.26
CA ALA A 550 -20.20 -21.14 0.61
C ALA A 550 -19.42 -21.21 -0.72
N GLN A 551 -18.19 -21.76 -0.60
CA GLN A 551 -17.40 -22.42 -1.65
C GLN A 551 -17.87 -23.88 -1.90
N ASP A 552 -17.57 -24.40 -3.11
CA ASP A 552 -17.18 -25.78 -3.49
C ASP A 552 -17.95 -26.42 -4.70
N ASP A 553 -17.22 -27.26 -5.46
CA ASP A 553 -17.53 -28.19 -6.58
C ASP A 553 -17.19 -27.82 -8.06
N ASP A 554 -16.02 -28.30 -8.53
CA ASP A 554 -15.55 -28.62 -9.91
C ASP A 554 -16.15 -29.99 -10.38
N PRO A 555 -16.53 -30.30 -11.67
CA PRO A 555 -15.58 -30.84 -12.70
C PRO A 555 -16.01 -30.95 -14.22
N ASN A 556 -15.04 -30.81 -15.14
CA ASN A 556 -15.02 -31.20 -16.59
C ASN A 556 -15.73 -30.26 -17.59
N ASP A 557 -15.14 -29.81 -18.70
CA ASP A 557 -14.54 -30.55 -19.83
C ASP A 557 -13.52 -29.63 -20.60
N GLY A 558 -12.67 -30.00 -21.56
CA GLY A 558 -12.44 -31.24 -22.27
C GLY A 558 -12.43 -31.08 -23.81
N ASN A 559 -11.30 -30.60 -24.39
CA ASN A 559 -10.75 -30.88 -25.75
C ASN A 559 -10.92 -29.84 -26.92
N PRO A 560 -10.18 -29.92 -28.08
CA PRO A 560 -9.20 -28.92 -28.53
C PRO A 560 -9.39 -28.27 -29.95
N ILE A 561 -8.59 -27.22 -30.19
CA ILE A 561 -8.27 -26.35 -31.36
C ILE A 561 -8.50 -26.92 -32.79
N PRO A 562 -8.86 -26.06 -33.78
CA PRO A 562 -7.99 -25.94 -34.97
C PRO A 562 -7.80 -24.53 -35.55
N ASP A 563 -6.56 -24.33 -35.96
CA ASP A 563 -5.89 -23.22 -36.66
C ASP A 563 -6.50 -22.87 -38.04
N LEU A 564 -6.71 -21.58 -38.30
CA LEU A 564 -7.00 -21.01 -39.63
C LEU A 564 -6.39 -19.60 -39.74
N ASP A 565 -5.20 -19.58 -40.33
CA ASP A 565 -4.42 -18.45 -40.81
C ASP A 565 -5.25 -17.51 -41.72
N MET A 566 -5.61 -16.32 -41.20
CA MET A 566 -6.01 -15.15 -41.98
C MET A 566 -5.17 -13.96 -41.52
N GLN A 567 -4.45 -13.37 -42.47
CA GLN A 567 -3.63 -12.17 -42.29
C GLN A 567 -4.50 -10.97 -41.88
N VAL A 568 -4.29 -10.46 -40.66
CA VAL A 568 -4.92 -9.25 -40.12
C VAL A 568 -3.85 -8.31 -39.57
N SER A 569 -4.15 -7.00 -39.64
CA SER A 569 -3.35 -5.83 -39.28
C SER A 569 -2.61 -5.92 -37.92
N PRO A 570 -1.40 -5.31 -37.78
CA PRO A 570 -0.58 -5.34 -36.56
C PRO A 570 -1.13 -4.55 -35.35
N ALA A 571 -2.43 -4.25 -35.32
CA ALA A 571 -3.08 -3.49 -34.24
C ALA A 571 -3.69 -4.36 -33.13
N PHE A 572 -3.58 -5.69 -33.22
CA PHE A 572 -4.33 -6.64 -32.37
C PHE A 572 -3.45 -7.72 -31.70
N ASP A 573 -2.13 -7.49 -31.63
CA ASP A 573 -1.15 -8.32 -30.91
C ASP A 573 -0.72 -7.54 -29.66
N ILE A 574 -1.49 -7.68 -28.57
CA ILE A 574 -1.36 -6.85 -27.38
C ILE A 574 -0.11 -7.23 -26.58
N ASN A 575 0.23 -8.53 -26.53
CA ASN A 575 1.44 -8.98 -25.86
C ASN A 575 2.71 -8.93 -26.74
N ARG A 576 2.57 -8.61 -28.04
CA ARG A 576 3.64 -8.44 -29.03
C ARG A 576 4.49 -9.69 -29.28
N ASP A 577 3.90 -10.88 -29.19
CA ASP A 577 4.58 -12.15 -29.47
C ASP A 577 4.56 -12.53 -30.96
N GLY A 578 3.84 -11.77 -31.79
CA GLY A 578 3.71 -11.96 -33.23
C GLY A 578 2.62 -12.94 -33.65
N VAL A 579 1.78 -13.42 -32.72
CA VAL A 579 0.70 -14.40 -32.96
C VAL A 579 -0.56 -14.03 -32.18
N ILE A 580 -1.59 -13.52 -32.88
CA ILE A 580 -2.89 -13.21 -32.26
C ILE A 580 -3.54 -14.50 -31.74
N ASN A 581 -3.69 -14.60 -30.42
CA ASN A 581 -4.16 -15.81 -29.75
C ASN A 581 -5.10 -15.48 -28.56
N PRO A 582 -5.71 -16.49 -27.91
CA PRO A 582 -6.65 -16.25 -26.80
C PRO A 582 -6.06 -15.46 -25.62
N LEU A 583 -4.73 -15.39 -25.50
CA LEU A 583 -4.04 -14.58 -24.49
C LEU A 583 -4.12 -13.08 -24.80
N ASP A 584 -4.17 -12.67 -26.07
CA ASP A 584 -4.41 -11.28 -26.46
C ASP A 584 -5.85 -10.84 -26.16
N ALA A 585 -6.82 -11.74 -26.36
CA ALA A 585 -8.21 -11.52 -25.95
C ALA A 585 -8.35 -11.47 -24.42
N ALA A 586 -7.61 -12.32 -23.69
CA ALA A 586 -7.56 -12.28 -22.23
C ALA A 586 -6.90 -11.00 -21.70
N LEU A 587 -5.91 -10.43 -22.39
CA LEU A 587 -5.27 -9.16 -22.01
C LEU A 587 -6.17 -7.94 -22.21
N VAL A 588 -7.09 -7.98 -23.18
CA VAL A 588 -8.20 -7.00 -23.25
C VAL A 588 -9.10 -7.12 -22.02
N ALA A 589 -9.41 -8.34 -21.60
CA ALA A 589 -10.24 -8.59 -20.40
C ALA A 589 -9.52 -8.29 -19.06
N ILE A 590 -8.18 -8.34 -19.02
CA ILE A 590 -7.39 -8.03 -17.82
C ILE A 590 -7.20 -6.52 -17.62
N ASN A 591 -7.25 -5.71 -18.68
CA ASN A 591 -7.10 -4.25 -18.58
C ASN A 591 -8.43 -3.51 -18.36
N SER A 592 -9.53 -4.25 -18.23
CA SER A 592 -10.77 -3.79 -17.62
C SER A 592 -10.84 -4.35 -16.20
N SER A 593 -10.81 -3.50 -15.19
CA SER A 593 -11.05 -3.86 -13.78
C SER A 593 -12.53 -4.24 -13.55
N MET A 594 -13.03 -5.24 -14.26
CA MET A 594 -14.40 -5.74 -14.14
C MET A 594 -14.44 -6.82 -13.07
N THR A 595 -14.79 -6.41 -11.85
CA THR A 595 -15.42 -7.28 -10.86
C THR A 595 -16.80 -6.69 -10.61
N GLU A 596 -17.83 -7.32 -11.18
CA GLU A 596 -19.22 -7.10 -10.76
C GLU A 596 -19.46 -7.81 -9.41
N PRO A 597 -20.32 -7.27 -8.53
CA PRO A 597 -20.53 -7.83 -7.20
C PRO A 597 -21.36 -9.12 -7.27
N ALA A 598 -20.78 -10.25 -6.82
CA ALA A 598 -21.48 -11.53 -6.72
C ALA A 598 -22.79 -11.45 -5.91
N GLY A 599 -23.93 -11.47 -6.60
CA GLY A 599 -25.28 -11.46 -6.02
C GLY A 599 -26.10 -12.67 -6.44
N GLU A 600 -26.65 -13.43 -5.47
CA GLU A 600 -27.44 -14.63 -5.75
C GLU A 600 -28.68 -14.40 -6.65
N CYS A 601 -28.68 -14.96 -7.87
CA CYS A 601 -29.90 -15.24 -8.62
C CYS A 601 -30.75 -16.35 -7.95
N ASP A 602 -31.87 -15.99 -7.31
CA ASP A 602 -32.95 -16.95 -6.96
C ASP A 602 -33.80 -17.24 -8.20
N CYS A 603 -33.28 -18.07 -9.11
CA CYS A 603 -34.08 -18.65 -10.19
C CYS A 603 -35.06 -19.68 -9.62
N ARG A 604 -36.33 -19.30 -9.45
CA ARG A 604 -37.44 -20.26 -9.31
C ARG A 604 -37.97 -20.77 -10.64
#